data_AF-A0A380WE24-F1
#
_entry.id   AF-A0A380WE24-F1
#
_cell.length_a   1.000
_cell.length_b   1.000
_cell.length_c   1.000
_cell.angle_alpha   90.00
_cell.angle_beta   90.00
_cell.angle_gamma   90.00
#
_symmetry.space_group_name_H-M   'P 1'
#
loop_
_entity.id
_entity.type
_entity.pdbx_description
1 polymer ?
#
loop_
_entity_poly.entity_id
_entity_poly.type
_entity_poly.pdbx_seq_one_letter_code
_entity_poly.pdbx_strand_id
1 'polypeptide(L)'
;MSKAAEKIEIRNIVSPNHVVRVDKAKYTAMRDALLEVLPATTPGLTVAETKAAVLPILSEELFPGGDKAGWWLKAAQLDLEAQGIIQREATKPLRLHRAK
;
A
#
# COMPACT_ATOMS: atom_id res chain seq x y z
N MET A 1 27.88 -4.46 -5.56
CA MET A 1 27.27 -4.82 -6.86
C MET A 1 25.78 -4.53 -6.78
N SER A 2 25.31 -3.43 -7.36
CA SER A 2 23.90 -3.04 -7.32
C SER A 2 23.11 -3.95 -8.25
N LYS A 3 22.46 -4.99 -7.71
CA LYS A 3 21.46 -5.74 -8.46
C LYS A 3 20.37 -4.75 -8.85
N ALA A 4 20.21 -4.47 -10.14
CA ALA A 4 19.14 -3.58 -10.59
C ALA A 4 17.82 -4.12 -10.04
N ALA A 5 17.13 -3.31 -9.23
CA ALA A 5 15.89 -3.74 -8.63
C ALA A 5 14.88 -4.06 -9.74
N GLU A 6 14.33 -5.28 -9.70
CA GLU A 6 13.26 -5.68 -10.60
C GLU A 6 12.10 -4.68 -10.46
N LYS A 7 11.52 -4.24 -11.58
CA LYS A 7 10.42 -3.27 -11.58
C LYS A 7 9.11 -3.92 -11.96
N ILE A 8 8.04 -3.55 -11.26
CA ILE A 8 6.66 -3.94 -11.57
C ILE A 8 5.84 -2.72 -11.99
N GLU A 9 4.83 -2.95 -12.83
CA GLU A 9 3.84 -1.95 -13.20
C GLU A 9 2.71 -1.93 -12.17
N ILE A 10 2.39 -0.74 -11.67
CA ILE A 10 1.25 -0.51 -10.78
C ILE A 10 0.30 0.51 -11.41
N ARG A 11 -0.99 0.37 -11.10
CA ARG A 11 -2.07 1.23 -11.56
C ARG A 11 -2.51 2.18 -10.45
N ASN A 12 -3.46 3.04 -10.77
CA ASN A 12 -4.04 3.98 -9.84
C ASN A 12 -5.53 4.15 -10.15
N ILE A 13 -6.39 3.91 -9.16
CA ILE A 13 -7.85 4.04 -9.30
C ILE A 13 -8.29 5.47 -9.68
N VAL A 14 -7.54 6.50 -9.29
CA VAL A 14 -7.83 7.92 -9.60
C VAL A 14 -7.39 8.30 -11.01
N SER A 15 -6.40 7.60 -11.57
CA SER A 15 -5.89 7.85 -12.92
C SER A 15 -5.69 6.51 -13.65
N PRO A 16 -6.77 5.85 -14.10
CA PRO A 16 -6.71 4.46 -14.61
C PRO A 16 -5.80 4.25 -15.81
N ASN A 17 -5.62 5.29 -16.64
CA ASN A 17 -4.76 5.25 -17.83
C ASN A 17 -3.27 5.52 -17.51
N HIS A 18 -2.92 5.78 -16.25
CA HIS A 18 -1.56 6.08 -15.83
C HIS A 18 -0.96 4.89 -15.08
N VAL A 19 -0.03 4.22 -15.75
CA VAL A 19 0.74 3.08 -15.21
C VAL A 19 2.15 3.56 -14.86
N VAL A 20 2.63 3.22 -13.66
CA VAL A 20 3.98 3.56 -13.22
C VAL A 20 4.80 2.33 -12.90
N ARG A 21 6.11 2.39 -13.15
CA ARG A 21 7.05 1.30 -12.88
C ARG A 21 7.83 1.56 -11.60
N VAL A 22 7.65 0.71 -10.62
CA VAL A 22 8.22 0.84 -9.28
C VAL A 22 9.06 -0.38 -8.90
N ASP A 23 9.93 -0.24 -7.90
CA ASP A 23 10.67 -1.35 -7.31
C ASP A 23 9.72 -2.44 -6.81
N LYS A 24 9.87 -3.66 -7.33
CA LYS A 24 9.01 -4.81 -7.04
C LYS A 24 9.14 -5.27 -5.59
N ALA A 25 10.34 -5.26 -5.01
CA ALA A 25 10.55 -5.74 -3.66
C ALA A 25 9.89 -4.80 -2.65
N LYS A 26 10.10 -3.49 -2.80
CA LYS A 26 9.45 -2.48 -1.94
C LYS A 26 7.94 -2.48 -2.10
N TYR A 27 7.45 -2.55 -3.34
CA TYR A 27 6.01 -2.64 -3.58
C TYR A 27 5.39 -3.86 -2.90
N THR A 28 5.98 -5.04 -3.11
CA THR A 28 5.47 -6.32 -2.57
C THR A 28 5.44 -6.28 -1.04
N ALA A 29 6.52 -5.83 -0.40
CA ALA A 29 6.59 -5.72 1.06
C ALA A 29 5.53 -4.76 1.62
N MET A 30 5.30 -3.61 0.99
CA MET A 30 4.24 -2.69 1.41
C MET A 30 2.84 -3.24 1.16
N ARG A 31 2.62 -3.89 0.01
CA ARG A 31 1.34 -4.53 -0.34
C ARG A 31 0.98 -5.59 0.70
N ASP A 32 1.92 -6.46 1.03
CA ASP A 32 1.70 -7.57 1.96
C ASP A 32 1.42 -7.04 3.37
N ALA A 33 2.20 -6.05 3.83
CA ALA A 33 1.95 -5.38 5.11
C ALA A 33 0.57 -4.70 5.15
N LEU A 34 0.12 -4.06 4.06
CA LEU A 34 -1.23 -3.49 3.99
C LEU A 34 -2.31 -4.56 4.12
N LEU A 35 -2.19 -5.67 3.39
CA LEU A 35 -3.19 -6.74 3.43
C LEU A 35 -3.22 -7.45 4.79
N GLU A 36 -2.10 -7.47 5.51
CA GLU A 36 -2.01 -8.01 6.87
C GLU A 36 -2.75 -7.15 7.88
N VAL A 37 -2.60 -5.81 7.84
CA VAL A 37 -3.20 -4.92 8.85
C VAL A 37 -4.66 -4.53 8.54
N LEU A 38 -5.08 -4.56 7.27
CA LEU A 38 -6.41 -4.11 6.90
C LEU A 38 -7.47 -5.15 7.28
N PRO A 39 -8.53 -4.76 8.02
CA PRO A 39 -9.60 -5.67 8.38
C PRO A 39 -10.41 -6.09 7.15
N ALA A 40 -11.02 -7.28 7.20
CA ALA A 40 -11.97 -7.76 6.18
C ALA A 40 -13.42 -7.28 6.43
N THR A 41 -13.62 -6.46 7.47
CA THR A 41 -14.93 -5.96 7.90
C THR A 41 -14.88 -4.45 8.06
N THR A 42 -16.03 -3.81 7.92
CA THR A 42 -16.23 -2.40 8.28
C THR A 42 -16.53 -2.28 9.79
N PRO A 43 -16.07 -1.23 10.48
CA PRO A 43 -15.30 -0.12 9.96
C PRO A 43 -13.83 -0.50 9.70
N GLY A 44 -13.28 0.04 8.61
CA GLY A 44 -11.87 -0.06 8.26
C GLY A 44 -10.95 0.83 9.10
N LEU A 45 -9.66 0.74 8.82
CA LEU A 45 -8.63 1.59 9.42
C LEU A 45 -8.49 2.91 8.66
N THR A 46 -8.29 4.00 9.38
CA THR A 46 -7.88 5.26 8.74
C THR A 46 -6.51 5.11 8.09
N VAL A 47 -6.17 5.98 7.14
CA VAL A 47 -4.83 5.98 6.52
C VAL A 47 -3.71 6.18 7.57
N ALA A 48 -3.99 6.98 8.62
CA ALA A 48 -3.04 7.21 9.71
C ALA A 48 -2.85 5.95 10.58
N GLU A 49 -3.94 5.30 10.99
CA GLU A 49 -3.91 4.03 11.73
C GLU A 49 -3.22 2.93 10.92
N THR A 50 -3.53 2.84 9.62
CA THR A 50 -2.91 1.89 8.69
C THR A 50 -1.39 2.10 8.63
N LYS A 51 -0.93 3.35 8.49
CA LYS A 51 0.50 3.67 8.49
C LYS A 51 1.18 3.26 9.81
N ALA A 52 0.55 3.56 10.94
CA ALA A 52 1.06 3.20 12.25
C ALA A 52 1.15 1.67 12.45
N ALA A 53 0.19 0.92 11.90
CA ALA A 53 0.18 -0.54 11.97
C ALA A 53 1.19 -1.19 11.01
N VAL A 54 1.43 -0.60 9.84
CA VAL A 54 2.39 -1.11 8.86
C VAL A 54 3.84 -0.88 9.27
N LEU A 55 4.18 0.28 9.83
CA LEU A 55 5.58 0.65 10.12
C LEU A 55 6.36 -0.42 10.94
N PRO A 56 5.81 -1.01 12.02
CA PRO A 56 6.52 -2.01 12.82
C PRO A 56 6.77 -3.35 12.11
N ILE A 57 6.02 -3.65 11.04
CA ILE A 57 6.11 -4.94 10.32
C ILE A 57 6.82 -4.82 8.96
N LEU A 58 7.18 -3.60 8.54
CA LEU A 58 7.96 -3.43 7.33
C LEU A 58 9.40 -3.94 7.51
N SER A 59 9.95 -4.49 6.44
CA SER A 59 11.35 -4.89 6.41
C SER A 59 12.27 -3.67 6.54
N GLU A 60 13.11 -3.65 7.58
CA GLU A 60 14.17 -2.64 7.77
C GLU A 60 15.19 -2.63 6.63
N GLU A 61 15.40 -3.76 5.93
CA GLU A 61 16.27 -3.82 4.76
C GLU A 61 15.71 -2.99 3.59
N LEU A 62 14.39 -3.03 3.39
CA LEU A 62 13.71 -2.35 2.28
C LEU A 62 13.28 -0.92 2.65
N PHE A 63 12.96 -0.70 3.93
CA PHE A 63 12.41 0.54 4.49
C PHE A 63 13.15 0.92 5.78
N PRO A 64 14.46 1.24 5.71
CA PRO A 64 15.23 1.59 6.91
C PRO A 64 14.59 2.78 7.62
N GLY A 65 14.18 2.59 8.88
CA GLY A 65 13.44 3.61 9.66
C GLY A 65 12.14 4.09 9.01
N GLY A 66 11.53 3.28 8.13
CA GLY A 66 10.31 3.64 7.40
C GLY A 66 10.52 4.60 6.23
N ASP A 67 11.72 4.67 5.64
CA ASP A 67 12.01 5.57 4.53
C ASP A 67 10.96 5.50 3.40
N LYS A 68 10.37 6.65 3.06
CA LYS A 68 9.30 6.80 2.05
C LYS A 68 8.08 5.89 2.27
N ALA A 69 7.88 5.31 3.45
CA ALA A 69 6.75 4.41 3.72
C ALA A 69 5.40 5.07 3.41
N GLY A 70 5.25 6.38 3.63
CA GLY A 70 4.03 7.11 3.28
C GLY A 70 3.74 7.13 1.77
N TRP A 71 4.77 7.26 0.92
CA TRP A 71 4.59 7.24 -0.53
C TRP A 71 4.26 5.83 -1.01
N TRP A 72 4.98 4.83 -0.51
CA TRP A 72 4.74 3.43 -0.84
C TRP A 72 3.37 2.95 -0.38
N LEU A 73 2.93 3.35 0.82
CA LEU A 73 1.57 3.09 1.31
C LEU A 73 0.55 3.67 0.34
N LYS A 74 0.71 4.93 -0.07
CA LYS A 74 -0.23 5.56 -1.00
C LYS A 74 -0.23 4.87 -2.37
N ALA A 75 0.93 4.50 -2.90
CA ALA A 75 1.06 3.79 -4.16
C ALA A 75 0.35 2.42 -4.11
N ALA A 76 0.64 1.62 -3.08
CA ALA A 76 0.01 0.31 -2.89
C ALA A 76 -1.49 0.43 -2.61
N GLN A 77 -1.93 1.43 -1.84
CA GLN A 77 -3.34 1.72 -1.63
C GLN A 77 -4.06 1.92 -2.98
N LEU A 78 -3.59 2.87 -3.81
CA LEU A 78 -4.28 3.23 -5.05
C LEU A 78 -4.29 2.10 -6.08
N ASP A 79 -3.25 1.27 -6.09
CA ASP A 79 -3.16 0.11 -6.96
C ASP A 79 -4.06 -1.04 -6.49
N LEU A 80 -4.07 -1.36 -5.19
CA LEU A 80 -4.96 -2.36 -4.61
C LEU A 80 -6.44 -1.96 -4.77
N GLU A 81 -6.76 -0.67 -4.68
CA GLU A 81 -8.09 -0.15 -4.99
C GLU A 81 -8.42 -0.31 -6.49
N ALA A 82 -7.46 -0.07 -7.39
CA ALA A 82 -7.65 -0.29 -8.83
C ALA A 82 -7.87 -1.77 -9.18
N GLN A 83 -7.29 -2.67 -8.39
CA GLN A 83 -7.46 -4.12 -8.51
C GLN A 83 -8.72 -4.64 -7.80
N GLY A 84 -9.41 -3.80 -7.03
CA GLY A 84 -10.57 -4.21 -6.24
C GLY A 84 -10.25 -5.08 -5.03
N ILE A 85 -8.99 -5.14 -4.59
CA ILE A 85 -8.55 -5.95 -3.44
C ILE A 85 -8.82 -5.25 -2.11
N ILE A 86 -8.76 -3.91 -2.09
CA ILE A 86 -9.17 -3.09 -0.94
C ILE A 86 -10.19 -2.06 -1.38
N GLN A 87 -10.97 -1.57 -0.42
CA GLN A 87 -12.00 -0.57 -0.63
C GLN A 87 -11.82 0.59 0.35
N ARG A 88 -12.32 1.76 -0.06
CA ARG A 88 -12.37 2.95 0.79
C ARG A 88 -13.80 3.20 1.26
N GLU A 89 -13.93 3.62 2.50
CA GLU A 89 -15.19 4.13 3.04
C GLU A 89 -15.26 5.65 2.83
N ALA A 90 -16.45 6.16 2.49
CA ALA A 90 -16.70 7.59 2.28
C ALA A 90 -16.78 8.38 3.61
N THR A 91 -15.76 8.24 4.46
CA THR A 91 -15.66 8.86 5.79
C THR A 91 -14.62 9.97 5.82
N LYS A 92 -14.67 10.81 6.87
CA LYS A 92 -13.63 11.80 7.20
C LYS A 92 -13.13 11.55 8.62
N PRO A 93 -11.89 11.09 8.83
CA PRO A 93 -10.88 10.70 7.84
C PRO A 93 -11.25 9.46 7.00
N LEU A 94 -10.61 9.30 5.84
CA LEU A 94 -10.80 8.15 4.95
C LEU A 94 -10.39 6.85 5.64
N ARG A 95 -11.24 5.82 5.56
CA ARG A 95 -10.97 4.46 6.05
C ARG A 95 -10.80 3.46 4.92
N LEU A 96 -10.00 2.42 5.18
CA LEU A 96 -9.62 1.35 4.26
C LEU A 96 -9.95 0.00 4.90
N HIS A 97 -10.48 -0.92 4.10
CA HIS A 97 -10.67 -2.33 4.48
C HIS A 97 -10.43 -3.23 3.26
N ARG A 98 -10.19 -4.52 3.49
CA ARG A 98 -10.11 -5.51 2.41
C ARG A 98 -11.48 -5.70 1.76
N ALA A 99 -11.50 -5.86 0.45
CA ALA A 99 -12.69 -6.31 -0.27
C ALA A 99 -13.00 -7.76 0.15
N LYS A 100 -14.29 -8.09 0.19
CA LYS A 100 -14.75 -9.47 0.47
C LYS A 100 -14.51 -10.38 -0.72
#